data_AF-A0A2D6NXN7-F1
#
_entry.id   AF-A0A2D6NXN7-F1
#
_cell.length_a   1.000
_cell.length_b   1.000
_cell.length_c   1.000
_cell.angle_alpha   90.00
_cell.angle_beta   90.00
_cell.angle_gamma   90.00
#
_symmetry.space_group_name_H-M   'P 1'
#
loop_
_entity.id
_entity.type
_entity.pdbx_description
1 polymer ?
#
loop_
_entity_poly.entity_id
_entity_poly.type
_entity_poly.pdbx_seq_one_letter_code
_entity_poly.pdbx_strand_id
1 'polypeptide(L)'
;MVLKFISRSLGGLCFSLAFLLLFIFIFGASMVENVDTFEADLKAQISNSNLILNQLAQSSGMTEEELKEICNQMPSQEGCDLINNPELALDQMGISSIKTEIQSYEQYVDMLVTPMLVLFVLSLVFYFVGMLSFYGAIFKISVNALLSGIVGYFAFTSIPSFIPKIMEKLTVEQEVPAELQAILTTSFQSWLEIPLTTLNSFFLGLIAVSLVIAIIFWFLKRK
;
A
#
# COMPACT_ATOMS: atom_id res chain seq x y z
N MET A 1 -13.49 -24.75 33.70
CA MET A 1 -12.80 -25.08 32.43
C MET A 1 -13.27 -24.19 31.28
N VAL A 2 -14.59 -24.03 31.08
CA VAL A 2 -15.21 -23.18 30.06
C VAL A 2 -14.74 -21.72 30.11
N LEU A 3 -14.72 -21.07 31.27
CA LEU A 3 -14.30 -19.66 31.41
C LEU A 3 -12.85 -19.41 30.93
N LYS A 4 -11.93 -20.35 31.22
CA LYS A 4 -10.53 -20.27 30.78
C LYS A 4 -10.41 -20.41 29.26
N PHE A 5 -11.27 -21.24 28.65
CA PHE A 5 -11.32 -21.38 27.20
C PHE A 5 -11.83 -20.11 26.53
N ILE A 6 -12.94 -19.55 27.01
CA ILE A 6 -13.52 -18.29 26.50
C ILE A 6 -12.48 -17.16 26.57
N SER A 7 -11.83 -16.99 27.73
CA SER A 7 -10.78 -15.98 27.90
C SER A 7 -9.62 -16.16 26.91
N ARG A 8 -9.16 -17.39 26.68
CA ARG A 8 -8.08 -17.65 25.70
C ARG A 8 -8.52 -17.38 24.26
N SER A 9 -9.78 -17.64 23.93
CA SER A 9 -10.35 -17.38 22.60
C SER A 9 -10.46 -15.88 22.34
N LEU A 10 -11.01 -15.12 23.29
CA LEU A 10 -11.08 -13.66 23.23
C LEU A 10 -9.69 -13.03 23.12
N GLY A 11 -8.71 -13.55 23.88
CA GLY A 11 -7.32 -13.10 23.75
C GLY A 11 -6.74 -13.30 22.35
N GLY A 12 -7.08 -14.42 21.69
CA GLY A 12 -6.72 -14.68 20.30
C GLY A 12 -7.41 -13.75 19.32
N LEU A 13 -8.72 -13.55 19.48
CA LEU A 13 -9.49 -12.64 18.61
C LEU A 13 -8.98 -11.20 18.71
N CYS A 14 -8.78 -10.69 19.93
CA CYS A 14 -8.20 -9.36 20.16
C CYS A 14 -6.80 -9.25 19.55
N PHE A 15 -5.97 -10.30 19.66
CA PHE A 15 -4.64 -10.33 19.04
C PHE A 15 -4.76 -10.23 17.53
N SER A 16 -5.59 -11.05 16.90
CA SER A 16 -5.76 -11.07 15.44
C SER A 16 -6.30 -9.74 14.92
N LEU A 17 -7.23 -9.11 15.62
CA LEU A 17 -7.73 -7.78 15.25
C LEU A 17 -6.66 -6.69 15.43
N ALA A 18 -5.91 -6.70 16.54
CA ALA A 18 -4.78 -5.79 16.72
C ALA A 18 -3.74 -5.95 15.62
N PHE A 19 -3.44 -7.20 15.24
CA PHE A 19 -2.51 -7.52 14.17
C PHE A 19 -2.98 -7.04 12.81
N LEU A 20 -4.27 -7.19 12.52
CA LEU A 20 -4.88 -6.67 11.29
C LEU A 20 -4.83 -5.14 11.24
N LEU A 21 -5.12 -4.46 12.35
CA LEU A 21 -5.04 -3.00 12.41
C LEU A 21 -3.60 -2.51 12.26
N LEU A 22 -2.63 -3.18 12.89
CA LEU A 22 -1.20 -2.89 12.71
C LEU A 22 -0.78 -3.00 11.25
N PHE A 23 -1.28 -4.04 10.57
CA PHE A 23 -1.05 -4.22 9.15
C PHE A 23 -1.63 -3.07 8.33
N ILE A 24 -2.91 -2.74 8.51
CA ILE A 24 -3.58 -1.66 7.78
C ILE A 24 -2.87 -0.33 8.05
N PHE A 25 -2.44 -0.10 9.29
CA PHE A 25 -1.68 1.08 9.67
C PHE A 25 -0.35 1.19 8.90
N ILE A 26 0.50 0.16 8.93
CA ILE A 26 1.81 0.20 8.25
C ILE A 26 1.64 0.35 6.74
N PHE A 27 0.70 -0.40 6.15
CA PHE A 27 0.43 -0.32 4.72
C PHE A 27 -0.11 1.06 4.32
N GLY A 28 -1.13 1.54 5.04
CA GLY A 28 -1.76 2.83 4.78
C GLY A 28 -0.81 4.00 4.98
N ALA A 29 -0.03 4.00 6.06
CA ALA A 29 0.98 5.02 6.32
C ALA A 29 2.00 5.07 5.19
N SER A 30 2.55 3.92 4.79
CA SER A 30 3.52 3.86 3.71
C SER A 30 2.91 4.28 2.35
N MET A 31 1.66 3.95 2.07
CA MET A 31 0.96 4.44 0.87
C MET A 31 0.85 5.97 0.85
N VAL A 32 0.39 6.56 1.96
CA VAL A 32 0.21 8.01 2.10
C VAL A 32 1.53 8.76 2.04
N GLU A 33 2.55 8.31 2.78
CA GLU A 33 3.88 8.93 2.83
C GLU A 33 4.60 8.91 1.47
N ASN A 34 4.27 7.95 0.60
CA ASN A 34 4.94 7.77 -0.69
C ASN A 34 4.09 8.19 -1.90
N VAL A 35 2.98 8.91 -1.68
CA VAL A 35 2.14 9.43 -2.78
C VAL A 35 2.89 10.42 -3.67
N ASP A 36 3.86 11.15 -3.11
CA ASP A 36 4.72 12.07 -3.88
C ASP A 36 5.58 11.31 -4.90
N THR A 37 6.02 10.10 -4.56
CA THR A 37 6.79 9.24 -5.47
C THR A 37 5.93 8.79 -6.64
N PHE A 38 4.64 8.50 -6.41
CA PHE A 38 3.69 8.17 -7.48
C PHE A 38 3.48 9.34 -8.43
N GLU A 39 3.30 10.56 -7.89
CA GLU A 39 3.17 11.77 -8.69
C GLU A 39 4.43 12.03 -9.54
N ALA A 40 5.61 11.90 -8.93
CA ALA A 40 6.89 12.10 -9.61
C ALA A 40 7.13 11.07 -10.72
N ASP A 41 6.80 9.80 -10.49
CA ASP A 41 6.96 8.73 -11.48
C ASP A 41 6.01 8.91 -12.67
N LEU A 42 4.74 9.27 -12.40
CA LEU A 42 3.78 9.62 -13.45
C LEU A 42 4.25 10.80 -14.29
N LYS A 43 4.74 11.87 -13.65
CA LYS A 43 5.31 13.03 -14.35
C LYS A 43 6.47 12.63 -15.24
N ALA A 44 7.41 11.84 -14.70
CA ALA A 44 8.55 11.37 -15.46
C ALA A 44 8.16 10.49 -16.65
N GLN A 45 7.22 9.57 -16.48
CA GLN A 45 6.80 8.67 -17.56
C GLN A 45 5.99 9.39 -18.64
N ILE A 46 5.11 10.32 -18.27
CA ILE A 46 4.33 11.11 -19.23
C ILE A 46 5.23 12.08 -20.00
N SER A 47 6.14 12.79 -19.33
CA SER A 47 7.09 13.70 -19.99
C SER A 47 8.04 12.99 -20.97
N ASN A 48 8.33 11.72 -20.72
CA ASN A 48 9.14 10.89 -21.64
C ASN A 48 8.32 10.20 -22.73
N SER A 49 6.99 10.16 -22.60
CA SER A 49 6.09 9.55 -23.58
C SER A 49 5.66 10.57 -24.64
N ASN A 50 5.59 10.16 -25.91
CA ASN A 50 4.96 10.98 -26.96
C ASN A 50 3.42 10.98 -26.85
N LEU A 51 2.87 10.55 -25.73
CA LEU A 51 1.45 10.25 -25.56
C LEU A 51 0.54 11.44 -25.82
N ILE A 52 0.91 12.62 -25.32
CA ILE A 52 0.17 13.87 -25.54
C ILE A 52 0.21 14.26 -27.01
N LEU A 53 1.37 14.09 -27.65
CA LEU A 53 1.58 14.35 -29.07
C LEU A 53 0.71 13.42 -29.94
N ASN A 54 0.67 12.12 -29.57
CA ASN A 54 -0.09 11.08 -30.26
C ASN A 54 -1.60 11.29 -30.14
N GLN A 55 -2.08 11.66 -28.94
CA GLN A 55 -3.48 11.97 -28.71
C GLN A 55 -3.92 13.23 -29.47
N LEU A 56 -3.10 14.29 -29.44
CA LEU A 56 -3.37 15.50 -30.21
C LEU A 56 -3.40 15.22 -31.70
N ALA A 57 -2.43 14.44 -32.23
CA ALA A 57 -2.37 14.02 -33.62
C ALA A 57 -3.60 13.23 -34.06
N GLN A 58 -4.05 12.27 -33.25
CA GLN A 58 -5.28 11.52 -33.53
C GLN A 58 -6.53 12.41 -33.51
N SER A 59 -6.63 13.34 -32.55
CA SER A 59 -7.79 14.22 -32.41
C SER A 59 -7.90 15.27 -33.52
N SER A 60 -6.75 15.75 -34.01
CA SER A 60 -6.66 16.81 -35.03
C SER A 60 -6.58 16.26 -36.45
N GLY A 61 -6.31 14.96 -36.62
CA GLY A 61 -6.09 14.31 -37.91
C GLY A 61 -4.77 14.72 -38.58
N MET A 62 -3.87 15.36 -37.84
CA MET A 62 -2.56 15.80 -38.30
C MET A 62 -1.47 14.79 -37.93
N THR A 63 -0.37 14.80 -38.66
CA THR A 63 0.82 14.05 -38.26
C THR A 63 1.53 14.72 -37.07
N GLU A 64 2.31 13.94 -36.32
CA GLU A 64 3.13 14.45 -35.22
C GLU A 64 4.09 15.57 -35.64
N GLU A 65 4.64 15.48 -36.86
CA GLU A 65 5.56 16.44 -37.44
C GLU A 65 4.86 17.76 -37.78
N GLU A 66 3.66 17.69 -38.36
CA GLU A 66 2.82 18.87 -38.63
C GLU A 66 2.41 19.58 -37.34
N LEU A 67 2.04 18.83 -36.29
CA LEU A 67 1.69 19.42 -34.98
C LEU A 67 2.87 20.12 -34.32
N LYS A 68 4.07 19.52 -34.37
CA LYS A 68 5.30 20.16 -33.87
C LYS A 68 5.63 21.41 -34.66
N GLU A 69 5.48 21.38 -35.98
CA GLU A 69 5.75 22.53 -36.83
C GLU A 69 4.75 23.67 -36.58
N ILE A 70 3.47 23.36 -36.45
CA ILE A 70 2.43 24.33 -36.11
C ILE A 70 2.68 24.94 -34.73
N CYS A 71 3.01 24.14 -33.72
CA CYS A 71 3.30 24.66 -32.38
C CYS A 71 4.61 25.47 -32.29
N ASN A 72 5.58 25.19 -33.17
CA ASN A 72 6.79 26.01 -33.30
C ASN A 72 6.49 27.36 -33.98
N GLN A 73 5.56 27.39 -34.95
CA GLN A 73 5.19 28.61 -35.67
C GLN A 73 4.16 29.46 -34.90
N MET A 74 3.26 28.82 -34.15
CA MET A 74 2.19 29.43 -33.38
C MET A 74 2.09 28.81 -31.98
N PRO A 75 2.99 29.17 -31.06
CA PRO A 75 3.03 28.56 -29.72
C PRO A 75 1.77 28.83 -28.88
N SER A 76 0.96 29.84 -29.24
CA SER A 76 -0.30 30.17 -28.56
C SER A 76 -1.50 29.34 -29.02
N GLN A 77 -1.31 28.36 -29.91
CA GLN A 77 -2.41 27.48 -30.34
C GLN A 77 -2.83 26.53 -29.22
N GLU A 78 -4.13 26.20 -29.19
CA GLU A 78 -4.71 25.29 -28.20
C GLU A 78 -4.03 23.91 -28.28
N GLY A 79 -3.50 23.42 -27.16
CA GLY A 79 -2.75 22.17 -27.07
C GLY A 79 -1.23 22.29 -27.28
N CYS A 80 -0.71 23.39 -27.81
CA CYS A 80 0.74 23.58 -27.97
C CYS A 80 1.46 23.74 -26.63
N ASP A 81 0.80 24.30 -25.62
CA ASP A 81 1.32 24.35 -24.25
C ASP A 81 1.51 22.96 -23.65
N LEU A 82 0.63 22.00 -24.00
CA LEU A 82 0.70 20.60 -23.55
C LEU A 82 1.80 19.82 -24.27
N ILE A 83 2.08 20.15 -25.52
CA ILE A 83 3.21 19.58 -26.28
C ILE A 83 4.55 20.09 -25.75
N ASN A 84 4.63 21.39 -25.44
CA ASN A 84 5.84 22.04 -24.97
C ASN A 84 6.10 21.81 -23.47
N ASN A 85 5.03 21.59 -22.68
CA ASN A 85 5.08 21.27 -21.26
C ASN A 85 4.09 20.12 -20.96
N PRO A 86 4.47 18.86 -21.22
CA PRO A 86 3.62 17.69 -20.97
C PRO A 86 3.17 17.56 -19.52
N GLU A 87 3.89 18.16 -18.57
CA GLU A 87 3.52 18.22 -17.16
C GLU A 87 2.19 18.96 -16.91
N LEU A 88 1.82 19.94 -17.75
CA LEU A 88 0.52 20.64 -17.65
C LEU A 88 -0.67 19.71 -17.90
N ALA A 89 -0.46 18.63 -18.66
CA ALA A 89 -1.52 17.64 -18.88
C ALA A 89 -1.83 16.87 -17.59
N LEU A 90 -0.83 16.64 -16.72
CA LEU A 90 -1.06 15.96 -15.43
C LEU A 90 -1.88 16.82 -14.47
N ASP A 91 -1.63 18.12 -14.46
CA ASP A 91 -2.43 19.07 -13.68
C ASP A 91 -3.88 19.11 -14.19
N GLN A 92 -4.07 19.06 -15.52
CA GLN A 92 -5.40 18.97 -16.13
C GLN A 92 -6.09 17.62 -15.89
N MET A 93 -5.32 16.53 -15.80
CA MET A 93 -5.83 15.20 -15.44
C MET A 93 -6.22 15.06 -13.96
N GLY A 94 -5.95 16.08 -13.14
CA GLY A 94 -6.37 16.10 -11.73
C GLY A 94 -5.51 15.23 -10.81
N ILE A 95 -4.25 14.96 -11.16
CA ILE A 95 -3.33 14.18 -10.32
C ILE A 95 -3.12 14.85 -8.94
N SER A 96 -3.10 16.18 -8.90
CA SER A 96 -3.03 16.97 -7.66
C SER A 96 -4.26 16.74 -6.75
N SER A 97 -5.43 16.53 -7.33
CA SER A 97 -6.65 16.15 -6.60
C SER A 97 -6.54 14.75 -6.02
N ILE A 98 -6.02 13.77 -6.78
CA ILE A 98 -5.80 12.39 -6.32
C ILE A 98 -4.83 12.38 -5.14
N LYS A 99 -3.74 13.14 -5.22
CA LYS A 99 -2.79 13.29 -4.11
C LYS A 99 -3.45 13.86 -2.87
N THR A 100 -4.21 14.94 -3.01
CA THR A 100 -4.92 15.57 -1.88
C THR A 100 -5.91 14.59 -1.24
N GLU A 101 -6.62 13.81 -2.06
CA GLU A 101 -7.54 12.78 -1.59
C GLU A 101 -6.80 11.67 -0.82
N ILE A 102 -5.69 11.16 -1.36
CA ILE A 102 -4.87 10.15 -0.68
C ILE A 102 -4.29 10.69 0.64
N GLN A 103 -3.78 11.92 0.65
CA GLN A 103 -3.24 12.58 1.84
C GLN A 103 -4.31 12.80 2.91
N SER A 104 -5.56 13.02 2.53
CA SER A 104 -6.66 13.13 3.49
C SER A 104 -6.87 11.86 4.32
N TYR A 105 -6.35 10.71 3.87
CA TYR A 105 -6.40 9.46 4.62
C TYR A 105 -5.40 9.36 5.77
N GLU A 106 -4.40 10.24 5.83
CA GLU A 106 -3.36 10.25 6.89
C GLU A 106 -3.99 10.23 8.29
N GLN A 107 -4.99 11.09 8.51
CA GLN A 107 -5.68 11.18 9.80
C GLN A 107 -6.38 9.86 10.16
N TYR A 108 -7.01 9.18 9.19
CA TYR A 108 -7.68 7.91 9.46
C TYR A 108 -6.69 6.78 9.74
N VAL A 109 -5.53 6.78 9.07
CA VAL A 109 -4.43 5.85 9.35
C VAL A 109 -3.95 6.03 10.78
N ASP A 110 -3.67 7.27 11.21
CA ASP A 110 -3.22 7.57 12.57
C ASP A 110 -4.25 7.16 13.64
N MET A 111 -5.54 7.32 13.35
CA MET A 111 -6.61 6.89 14.26
C MET A 111 -6.58 5.38 14.54
N LEU A 112 -5.96 4.54 13.71
CA LEU A 112 -5.87 3.09 13.92
C LEU A 112 -4.93 2.71 15.07
N VAL A 113 -3.98 3.59 15.44
CA VAL A 113 -2.97 3.28 16.47
C VAL A 113 -3.62 3.01 17.84
N THR A 114 -4.58 3.85 18.22
CA THR A 114 -5.26 3.73 19.52
C THR A 114 -6.03 2.41 19.69
N PRO A 115 -6.98 2.05 18.79
CA PRO A 115 -7.71 0.78 18.91
C PRO A 115 -6.79 -0.44 18.77
N MET A 116 -5.73 -0.36 17.94
CA MET A 116 -4.71 -1.40 17.84
C MET A 116 -4.04 -1.68 19.19
N LEU A 117 -3.55 -0.63 19.87
CA LEU A 117 -2.90 -0.76 21.18
C LEU A 117 -3.87 -1.29 22.24
N VAL A 118 -5.10 -0.78 22.27
CA VAL A 118 -6.13 -1.26 23.20
C VAL A 118 -6.42 -2.74 22.99
N LEU A 119 -6.59 -3.19 21.75
CA LEU A 119 -6.82 -4.60 21.43
C LEU A 119 -5.63 -5.48 21.79
N PHE A 120 -4.40 -5.01 21.57
CA PHE A 120 -3.20 -5.73 21.95
C PHE A 120 -3.09 -5.90 23.48
N VAL A 121 -3.35 -4.85 24.25
CA VAL A 121 -3.36 -4.92 25.72
C VAL A 121 -4.48 -5.84 26.22
N LEU A 122 -5.68 -5.73 25.65
CA LEU A 122 -6.80 -6.62 25.99
C LEU A 122 -6.47 -8.08 25.68
N SER A 123 -5.80 -8.36 24.57
CA SER A 123 -5.30 -9.68 24.23
C SER A 123 -4.40 -10.26 25.33
N LEU A 124 -3.46 -9.46 25.84
CA LEU A 124 -2.56 -9.85 26.91
C LEU A 124 -3.30 -10.13 28.23
N VAL A 125 -4.25 -9.27 28.60
CA VAL A 125 -5.10 -9.46 29.79
C VAL A 125 -5.91 -10.75 29.67
N PHE A 126 -6.58 -10.97 28.54
CA PHE A 126 -7.41 -12.17 28.33
C PHE A 126 -6.58 -13.45 28.29
N TYR A 127 -5.39 -13.42 27.69
CA TYR A 127 -4.47 -14.55 27.75
C TYR A 127 -3.96 -14.82 29.16
N PHE A 128 -3.62 -13.77 29.91
CA PHE A 128 -3.22 -13.89 31.30
C PHE A 128 -4.34 -14.51 32.15
N VAL A 129 -5.57 -14.00 32.11
CA VAL A 129 -6.71 -14.53 32.86
C VAL A 129 -7.00 -15.99 32.49
N GLY A 130 -6.89 -16.33 31.21
CA GLY A 130 -7.13 -17.70 30.73
C GLY A 130 -6.03 -18.71 31.10
N MET A 131 -4.80 -18.26 31.31
CA MET A 131 -3.64 -19.13 31.62
C MET A 131 -3.17 -19.05 33.07
N LEU A 132 -3.50 -17.97 33.78
CA LEU A 132 -3.00 -17.61 35.11
C LEU A 132 -1.46 -17.62 35.19
N SER A 133 -0.80 -17.28 34.07
CA SER A 133 0.65 -17.26 33.96
C SER A 133 1.05 -16.16 32.98
N PHE A 134 1.82 -15.19 33.48
CA PHE A 134 2.36 -14.11 32.67
C PHE A 134 3.31 -14.66 31.59
N TYR A 135 4.22 -15.57 31.96
CA TYR A 135 5.11 -16.25 31.01
C TYR A 135 4.33 -17.03 29.95
N GLY A 136 3.24 -17.69 30.34
CA GLY A 136 2.34 -18.39 29.41
C GLY A 136 1.64 -17.46 28.43
N ALA A 137 1.20 -16.27 28.88
CA ALA A 137 0.57 -15.26 28.05
C ALA A 137 1.55 -14.69 27.01
N ILE A 138 2.75 -14.28 27.44
CA ILE A 138 3.77 -13.75 26.52
C ILE A 138 4.22 -14.82 25.51
N PHE A 139 4.45 -16.05 25.96
CA PHE A 139 4.76 -17.15 25.05
C PHE A 139 3.69 -17.30 23.97
N LYS A 140 2.41 -17.25 24.33
CA LYS A 140 1.31 -17.43 23.38
C LYS A 140 1.16 -16.28 22.40
N ILE A 141 1.29 -15.04 22.87
CA ILE A 141 1.33 -13.85 22.00
C ILE A 141 2.48 -13.95 21.01
N SER A 142 3.68 -14.32 21.49
CA SER A 142 4.87 -14.43 20.63
C SER A 142 4.71 -15.51 19.57
N VAL A 143 4.14 -16.67 19.91
CA VAL A 143 3.83 -17.72 18.94
C VAL A 143 2.79 -17.26 17.91
N ASN A 144 1.73 -16.56 18.35
CA ASN A 144 0.75 -16.03 17.41
C ASN A 144 1.36 -14.97 16.50
N ALA A 145 2.19 -14.06 17.02
CA ALA A 145 2.89 -13.05 16.25
C ALA A 145 3.86 -13.67 15.23
N LEU A 146 4.56 -14.75 15.63
CA LEU A 146 5.41 -15.53 14.75
C LEU A 146 4.59 -16.15 13.59
N LEU A 147 3.50 -16.84 13.91
CA LEU A 147 2.65 -17.50 12.91
C LEU A 147 1.98 -16.48 11.98
N SER A 148 1.39 -15.42 12.54
CA SER A 148 0.78 -14.34 11.77
C SER A 148 1.81 -13.59 10.93
N GLY A 149 3.04 -13.41 11.43
CA GLY A 149 4.15 -12.82 10.69
C GLY A 149 4.57 -13.68 9.50
N ILE A 150 4.70 -15.00 9.69
CA ILE A 150 5.02 -15.95 8.60
C ILE A 150 3.91 -15.93 7.53
N VAL A 151 2.64 -16.05 7.95
CA VAL A 151 1.50 -16.03 7.02
C VAL A 151 1.43 -14.70 6.28
N GLY A 152 1.62 -13.58 6.99
CA GLY A 152 1.69 -12.25 6.39
C GLY A 152 2.78 -12.17 5.34
N TYR A 153 4.03 -12.48 5.70
CA TYR A 153 5.16 -12.45 4.78
C TYR A 153 4.89 -13.21 3.46
N PHE A 154 4.37 -14.43 3.54
CA PHE A 154 4.04 -15.21 2.34
C PHE A 154 2.86 -14.64 1.54
N ALA A 155 1.84 -14.11 2.21
CA ALA A 155 0.72 -13.46 1.53
C ALA A 155 1.17 -12.22 0.75
N PHE A 156 1.99 -11.36 1.36
CA PHE A 156 2.39 -10.07 0.77
C PHE A 156 3.46 -10.18 -0.30
N THR A 157 4.38 -11.15 -0.17
CA THR A 157 5.30 -11.50 -1.27
C THR A 157 4.56 -11.98 -2.53
N SER A 158 3.32 -12.44 -2.42
CA SER A 158 2.51 -12.86 -3.57
C SER A 158 1.73 -11.73 -4.24
N ILE A 159 1.50 -10.58 -3.57
CA ILE A 159 0.65 -9.48 -4.06
C ILE A 159 1.11 -8.86 -5.38
N PRO A 160 2.42 -8.58 -5.62
CA PRO A 160 2.86 -7.94 -6.86
C PRO A 160 2.38 -8.67 -8.12
N SER A 161 2.30 -10.01 -8.06
CA SER A 161 1.84 -10.85 -9.18
C SER A 161 0.35 -10.69 -9.53
N PHE A 162 -0.46 -10.08 -8.66
CA PHE A 162 -1.88 -9.86 -8.87
C PHE A 162 -2.19 -8.46 -9.45
N ILE A 163 -1.30 -7.48 -9.28
CA ILE A 163 -1.52 -6.09 -9.72
C ILE A 163 -1.81 -6.00 -11.23
N PRO A 164 -1.01 -6.61 -12.13
CA PRO A 164 -1.28 -6.54 -13.57
C PRO A 164 -2.67 -7.08 -13.94
N LYS A 165 -3.10 -8.17 -13.30
CA LYS A 165 -4.38 -8.83 -13.57
C LYS A 165 -5.60 -8.02 -13.12
N ILE A 166 -5.44 -7.20 -12.08
CA ILE A 166 -6.50 -6.31 -11.60
C ILE A 166 -6.61 -5.10 -12.54
N MET A 167 -5.47 -4.52 -12.93
CA MET A 167 -5.43 -3.40 -13.86
C MET A 167 -6.01 -3.76 -15.22
N GLU A 168 -5.66 -4.94 -15.77
CA GLU A 168 -6.21 -5.43 -17.04
C GLU A 168 -7.75 -5.53 -17.01
N LYS A 169 -8.34 -5.95 -15.88
CA LYS A 169 -9.81 -6.03 -15.75
C LYS A 169 -10.49 -4.68 -15.66
N LEU A 170 -9.92 -3.73 -14.91
CA LEU A 170 -10.48 -2.39 -14.74
C LEU A 170 -10.50 -1.60 -16.06
N THR A 171 -9.49 -1.81 -16.91
CA THR A 171 -9.34 -1.09 -18.18
C THR A 171 -10.13 -1.68 -19.33
N VAL A 172 -10.55 -2.95 -19.27
CA VAL A 172 -11.44 -3.51 -20.31
C VAL A 172 -12.82 -2.82 -20.30
N GLU A 173 -13.19 -2.18 -19.19
CA GLU A 173 -14.44 -1.43 -19.04
C GLU A 173 -14.33 0.05 -19.43
N GLN A 174 -13.13 0.60 -19.61
CA GLN A 174 -12.90 2.01 -19.97
C GLN A 174 -12.04 2.10 -21.23
N GLU A 175 -12.46 2.87 -22.24
CA GLU A 175 -11.70 3.12 -23.48
C GLU A 175 -10.45 4.01 -23.23
N VAL A 176 -9.54 3.54 -22.37
CA VAL A 176 -8.28 4.21 -22.06
C VAL A 176 -7.25 3.80 -23.12
N PRO A 177 -6.51 4.75 -23.72
CA PRO A 177 -5.42 4.44 -24.65
C PRO A 177 -4.39 3.49 -24.02
N ALA A 178 -4.00 2.45 -24.76
CA ALA A 178 -3.12 1.38 -24.25
C ALA A 178 -1.78 1.90 -23.71
N GLU A 179 -1.25 2.98 -24.29
CA GLU A 179 -0.01 3.63 -23.85
C GLU A 179 -0.19 4.29 -22.46
N LEU A 180 -1.35 4.93 -22.20
CA LEU A 180 -1.65 5.54 -20.91
C LEU A 180 -1.89 4.47 -19.83
N GLN A 181 -2.54 3.37 -20.21
CA GLN A 181 -2.71 2.22 -19.34
C GLN A 181 -1.37 1.62 -18.90
N ALA A 182 -0.40 1.49 -19.81
CA ALA A 182 0.92 0.95 -19.50
C ALA A 182 1.67 1.84 -18.50
N ILE A 183 1.61 3.17 -18.71
CA ILE A 183 2.21 4.16 -17.81
C ILE A 183 1.56 4.11 -16.42
N LEU A 184 0.22 4.11 -16.36
CA LEU A 184 -0.52 4.03 -15.09
C LEU A 184 -0.23 2.72 -14.35
N THR A 185 -0.20 1.60 -15.06
CA THR A 185 0.09 0.28 -14.47
C THR A 185 1.50 0.23 -13.90
N THR A 186 2.48 0.75 -14.63
CA THR A 186 3.89 0.79 -14.21
C THR A 186 4.07 1.70 -13.01
N SER A 187 3.51 2.91 -13.06
CA SER A 187 3.59 3.88 -11.97
C SER A 187 2.90 3.37 -10.70
N PHE A 188 1.74 2.72 -10.85
CA PHE A 188 1.02 2.12 -9.72
C PHE A 188 1.76 0.92 -9.11
N GLN A 189 2.41 0.09 -9.93
CA GLN A 189 3.25 -1.01 -9.45
C GLN A 189 4.46 -0.48 -8.68
N SER A 190 5.16 0.52 -9.23
CA SER A 190 6.28 1.20 -8.59
C SER A 190 5.88 1.79 -7.23
N TRP A 191 4.74 2.48 -7.18
CA TRP A 191 4.21 3.01 -5.93
C TRP A 191 3.86 1.93 -4.91
N LEU A 192 3.24 0.83 -5.33
CA LEU A 192 2.88 -0.29 -4.44
C LEU A 192 4.08 -1.13 -3.97
N GLU A 193 5.19 -1.12 -4.69
CA GLU A 193 6.38 -1.88 -4.30
C GLU A 193 6.97 -1.35 -2.98
N ILE A 194 6.89 -0.05 -2.74
CA ILE A 194 7.38 0.61 -1.52
C ILE A 194 6.67 0.10 -0.25
N PRO A 195 5.33 0.19 -0.11
CA PRO A 195 4.62 -0.31 1.06
C PRO A 195 4.72 -1.83 1.20
N LEU A 196 4.78 -2.58 0.09
CA LEU A 196 4.97 -4.03 0.14
C LEU A 196 6.36 -4.41 0.68
N THR A 197 7.40 -3.70 0.26
CA THR A 197 8.77 -3.91 0.77
C THR A 197 8.88 -3.52 2.24
N THR A 198 8.24 -2.42 2.63
CA THR A 198 8.16 -1.97 4.03
C THR A 198 7.48 -3.02 4.90
N LEU A 199 6.34 -3.55 4.46
CA LEU A 199 5.63 -4.63 5.14
C LEU A 199 6.44 -5.91 5.25
N ASN A 200 7.09 -6.35 4.16
CA ASN A 200 7.92 -7.56 4.18
C ASN A 200 9.07 -7.43 5.18
N SER A 201 9.73 -6.27 5.21
CA SER A 201 10.78 -5.96 6.19
C SER A 201 10.25 -5.97 7.61
N PHE A 202 9.08 -5.39 7.84
CA PHE A 202 8.39 -5.43 9.13
C PHE A 202 8.08 -6.88 9.56
N PHE A 203 7.51 -7.71 8.68
CA PHE A 203 7.19 -9.10 8.99
C PHE A 203 8.45 -9.92 9.31
N LEU A 204 9.55 -9.74 8.58
CA LEU A 204 10.82 -10.38 8.89
C LEU A 204 11.34 -9.99 10.27
N GLY A 205 11.31 -8.69 10.60
CA GLY A 205 11.66 -8.19 11.93
C GLY A 205 10.78 -8.78 13.03
N LEU A 206 9.46 -8.81 12.80
CA LEU A 206 8.48 -9.39 13.71
C LEU A 206 8.73 -10.89 13.93
N ILE A 207 8.99 -11.65 12.87
CA ILE A 207 9.31 -13.09 12.94
C ILE A 207 10.55 -13.29 13.80
N ALA A 208 11.62 -12.54 13.55
CA ALA A 208 12.88 -12.66 14.29
C ALA A 208 12.69 -12.36 15.78
N VAL A 209 12.06 -11.22 16.11
CA VAL A 209 11.80 -10.81 17.50
C VAL A 209 10.87 -11.80 18.19
N SER A 210 9.77 -12.19 17.53
CA SER A 210 8.79 -13.13 18.10
C SER A 210 9.38 -14.50 18.34
N LEU A 211 10.28 -14.97 17.48
CA LEU A 211 10.99 -16.24 17.67
C LEU A 211 11.89 -16.20 18.91
N VAL A 212 12.69 -15.15 19.07
CA VAL A 212 13.57 -14.98 20.24
C VAL A 212 12.75 -14.94 21.53
N ILE A 213 11.68 -14.14 21.57
CA ILE A 213 10.80 -14.05 22.74
C ILE A 213 10.11 -15.39 23.00
N ALA A 214 9.60 -16.07 21.97
CA ALA A 214 8.97 -17.38 22.12
C ALA A 214 9.95 -18.41 22.73
N ILE A 215 11.21 -18.45 22.28
CA ILE A 215 12.23 -19.35 22.83
C ILE A 215 12.50 -19.03 24.32
N ILE A 216 12.76 -17.77 24.66
CA ILE A 216 13.05 -17.35 26.05
C ILE A 216 11.88 -17.74 26.97
N PHE A 217 10.66 -17.39 26.58
CA PHE A 217 9.48 -17.63 27.41
C PHE A 217 9.02 -19.08 27.40
N TRP A 218 9.41 -19.89 26.40
CA TRP A 218 9.23 -21.34 26.43
C TRP A 218 10.02 -21.99 27.57
N PHE A 219 11.30 -21.59 27.74
CA PHE A 219 12.12 -22.08 28.84
C PHE A 219 11.64 -21.54 30.20
N LEU A 220 11.29 -20.26 30.29
CA LEU A 220 10.82 -19.66 31.54
C LEU A 220 9.48 -20.23 32.01
N LYS A 221 8.58 -20.61 31.10
CA LYS A 221 7.31 -21.26 31.44
C LYS A 221 7.50 -22.68 32.00
N ARG A 222 8.62 -23.36 31.69
CA ARG A 222 8.91 -24.73 32.14
C ARG A 222 9.51 -24.80 33.54
N LYS A 223 10.02 -23.68 34.06
CA LYS A 223 10.46 -23.55 35.45
C LYS A 223 9.28 -23.19 36.34
#